data_AF-A0A3N2FZS6-F1
#
_entry.id   AF-A0A3N2FZS6-F1
#
_cell.length_a   1.000
_cell.length_b   1.000
_cell.length_c   1.000
_cell.angle_alpha   90.00
_cell.angle_beta   90.00
_cell.angle_gamma   90.00
#
_symmetry.space_group_name_H-M   'P 1'
#
loop_
_entity.id
_entity.type
_entity.pdbx_description
1 polymer ?
#
loop_
_entity_poly.entity_id
_entity_poly.type
_entity_poly.pdbx_seq_one_letter_code
_entity_poly.pdbx_strand_id
1 'polypeptide(L)'
;MTAAADVLLRGPRGRRLCWEYATAADPALHTAAFLLAQASGGGGESVLLYASEDGADARDLPVPTPESLAAMIAALPPGPAEDDAIRAAFRRSVDVAYSWQEPDAGDVLAALPELRAALLPVAERVLASPAAATWTSPAPREQWAVDWRADTARALPTAAAALLDEWAAARRADEERSARDRPADPRASFSGSWWSLPLRLLRTQSRIEDLLGLVEDAAGLDTATVIPVTGAGRTLEIGSAESWAALCRAFPAEVTASRRHDWYRVTGGEGRWLIPDWQRVAAEWDAVHLTVLGYLSSATRLIPVDDGYASVIAGWAPDSTLWLTDTTRESDGPRQQWRRSGRDHWERTG
;
A
#
# COMPACT_ATOMS: atom_id res chain seq x y z
N MET A 1 8.65 21.98 -6.56
CA MET A 1 9.04 20.55 -6.53
C MET A 1 9.07 20.03 -5.10
N THR A 2 9.68 20.75 -4.16
CA THR A 2 9.74 20.42 -2.73
C THR A 2 8.37 20.11 -2.09
N ALA A 3 7.32 20.88 -2.39
CA ALA A 3 5.97 20.62 -1.85
C ALA A 3 5.37 19.26 -2.29
N ALA A 4 5.70 18.76 -3.49
CA ALA A 4 5.23 17.46 -3.97
C ALA A 4 6.06 16.31 -3.36
N ALA A 5 7.38 16.51 -3.24
CA ALA A 5 8.25 15.58 -2.53
C ALA A 5 7.86 15.43 -1.05
N ASP A 6 7.46 16.53 -0.41
CA ASP A 6 6.88 16.50 0.93
C ASP A 6 5.58 15.69 0.99
N VAL A 7 4.71 15.79 -0.02
CA VAL A 7 3.48 14.98 -0.09
C VAL A 7 3.82 13.49 -0.17
N LEU A 8 4.78 13.12 -1.02
CA LEU A 8 5.25 11.73 -1.11
C LEU A 8 5.78 11.23 0.24
N LEU A 9 6.63 12.02 0.91
CA LEU A 9 7.24 11.65 2.19
C LEU A 9 6.32 11.77 3.41
N ARG A 10 5.10 12.32 3.27
CA ARG A 10 4.09 12.29 4.35
C ARG A 10 3.56 10.88 4.59
N GLY A 11 3.43 10.07 3.54
CA GLY A 11 2.94 8.70 3.63
C GLY A 11 4.04 7.69 3.96
N PRO A 12 3.76 6.65 4.78
CA PRO A 12 4.72 5.59 5.04
C PRO A 12 5.19 4.91 3.74
N ARG A 13 4.27 4.63 2.80
CA ARG A 13 4.61 3.98 1.53
C ARG A 13 5.51 4.85 0.64
N GLY A 14 5.27 6.15 0.56
CA GLY A 14 6.14 7.06 -0.19
C GLY A 14 7.54 7.20 0.44
N ARG A 15 7.63 7.27 1.77
CA ARG A 15 8.93 7.19 2.47
C ARG A 15 9.63 5.88 2.21
N ARG A 16 8.89 4.78 2.28
CA ARG A 16 9.44 3.43 2.06
C ARG A 16 9.94 3.27 0.63
N LEU A 17 9.23 3.78 -0.38
CA LEU A 17 9.72 3.80 -1.75
C LEU A 17 11.06 4.53 -1.86
N CYS A 18 11.17 5.75 -1.32
CA CYS A 18 12.42 6.52 -1.38
C CYS A 18 13.56 5.83 -0.61
N TRP A 19 13.24 5.23 0.53
CA TRP A 19 14.16 4.42 1.33
C TRP A 19 14.69 3.21 0.56
N GLU A 20 13.79 2.42 -0.04
CA GLU A 20 14.13 1.23 -0.82
C GLU A 20 14.93 1.56 -2.08
N TYR A 21 14.70 2.72 -2.67
CA TYR A 21 15.50 3.24 -3.78
C TYR A 21 16.91 3.61 -3.30
N ALA A 22 17.03 4.33 -2.18
CA ALA A 22 18.31 4.72 -1.60
C ALA A 22 19.17 3.51 -1.18
N THR A 23 18.59 2.52 -0.49
CA THR A 23 19.30 1.31 -0.06
C THR A 23 19.69 0.40 -1.21
N ALA A 24 18.97 0.43 -2.33
CA ALA A 24 19.37 -0.29 -3.54
C ALA A 24 20.54 0.38 -4.26
N ALA A 25 20.65 1.71 -4.17
CA ALA A 25 21.77 2.46 -4.75
C ALA A 25 23.08 2.32 -3.93
N ASP A 26 22.98 2.04 -2.64
CA ASP A 26 24.14 1.82 -1.76
C ASP A 26 23.91 0.64 -0.77
N PRO A 27 24.49 -0.55 -1.03
CA PRO A 27 24.41 -1.70 -0.11
C PRO A 27 25.00 -1.44 1.28
N ALA A 28 25.93 -0.50 1.42
CA ALA A 28 26.46 -0.13 2.73
C ALA A 28 25.38 0.55 3.60
N LEU A 29 24.51 1.37 2.98
CA LEU A 29 23.38 1.99 3.68
C LEU A 29 22.41 0.94 4.21
N HIS A 30 22.14 -0.12 3.43
CA HIS A 30 21.29 -1.23 3.90
C HIS A 30 21.88 -1.91 5.14
N THR A 31 23.19 -2.16 5.14
CA THR A 31 23.90 -2.78 6.28
C THR A 31 23.90 -1.87 7.50
N ALA A 32 24.18 -0.57 7.31
CA ALA A 32 24.17 0.41 8.38
C ALA A 32 22.77 0.54 9.03
N ALA A 33 21.72 0.55 8.21
CA ALA A 33 20.35 0.58 8.69
C ALA A 33 19.95 -0.66 9.48
N PHE A 34 20.37 -1.84 9.03
CA PHE A 34 20.17 -3.08 9.76
C PHE A 34 20.80 -3.03 11.16
N LEU A 35 22.06 -2.56 11.27
CA LEU A 35 22.75 -2.43 12.56
C LEU A 35 22.04 -1.47 13.52
N LEU A 36 21.61 -0.30 13.02
CA LEU A 36 20.87 0.67 13.83
C LEU A 36 19.51 0.11 14.29
N ALA A 37 18.79 -0.58 13.41
CA ALA A 37 17.51 -1.21 13.74
C ALA A 37 17.65 -2.27 14.84
N GLN A 38 18.67 -3.13 14.76
CA GLN A 38 18.96 -4.15 15.78
C GLN A 38 19.32 -3.52 17.13
N ALA A 39 20.18 -2.50 17.14
CA ALA A 39 20.57 -1.81 18.36
C ALA A 39 19.39 -1.07 19.04
N SER A 40 18.39 -0.67 18.28
CA SER A 40 17.19 0.02 18.77
C SER A 40 16.11 -0.93 19.32
N GLY A 41 16.37 -2.24 19.37
CA GLY A 41 15.44 -3.24 19.90
C GLY A 41 14.30 -3.62 18.94
N GLY A 42 14.49 -3.48 17.62
CA GLY A 42 13.55 -3.98 16.62
C GLY A 42 13.37 -5.50 16.77
N GLY A 43 12.23 -5.92 17.32
CA GLY A 43 11.95 -7.27 17.83
C GLY A 43 11.79 -8.39 16.79
N GLY A 44 12.71 -8.50 15.82
CA GLY A 44 12.84 -9.68 14.96
C GLY A 44 14.20 -10.33 15.16
N GLU A 45 14.23 -11.63 15.43
CA GLU A 45 15.43 -12.48 15.40
C GLU A 45 15.95 -12.66 13.96
N SER A 46 16.14 -11.57 13.24
CA SER A 46 16.73 -11.58 11.90
C SER A 46 18.24 -11.58 12.05
N VAL A 47 18.87 -12.74 11.88
CA VAL A 47 20.34 -12.86 11.82
C VAL A 47 20.79 -12.44 10.41
N LEU A 48 21.49 -11.31 10.31
CA LEU A 48 22.23 -10.98 9.10
C LEU A 48 23.42 -11.94 9.01
N LEU A 49 23.41 -12.86 8.05
CA LEU A 49 24.58 -13.69 7.76
C LEU A 49 25.58 -12.85 6.96
N TYR A 50 26.38 -12.06 7.66
CA TYR A 50 27.48 -11.31 7.05
C TYR A 50 28.70 -12.23 6.94
N ALA A 51 29.03 -12.64 5.71
CA ALA A 51 30.32 -13.25 5.42
C ALA A 51 31.28 -12.15 4.95
N SER A 52 32.03 -11.57 5.88
CA SER A 52 33.19 -10.74 5.52
C SER A 52 34.35 -11.65 5.11
N GLU A 53 35.09 -11.25 4.06
CA GLU A 53 36.31 -11.97 3.63
C GLU A 53 37.38 -12.00 4.74
N ASP A 54 37.30 -11.09 5.71
CA ASP A 54 38.22 -10.96 6.85
C ASP A 54 37.72 -11.67 8.12
N GLY A 55 36.56 -12.34 8.07
CA GLY A 55 35.98 -13.06 9.21
C GLY A 55 35.42 -12.15 10.33
N ALA A 56 35.21 -10.87 10.06
CA ALA A 56 34.59 -9.94 11.01
C ALA A 56 33.08 -10.18 11.10
N ASP A 57 32.57 -10.35 12.32
CA ASP A 57 31.13 -10.46 12.57
C ASP A 57 30.48 -9.07 12.42
N ALA A 58 29.33 -8.98 11.76
CA ALA A 58 28.59 -7.72 11.66
C ALA A 58 28.25 -7.12 13.04
N ARG A 59 28.19 -7.96 14.09
CA ARG A 59 27.99 -7.53 15.48
C ARG A 59 29.16 -6.74 16.08
N ASP A 60 30.35 -6.83 15.49
CA ASP A 60 31.54 -6.10 15.94
C ASP A 60 31.68 -4.72 15.25
N LEU A 61 30.81 -4.41 14.29
CA LEU A 61 30.78 -3.09 13.65
C LEU A 61 30.16 -2.03 14.58
N PRO A 62 30.68 -0.79 14.57
CA PRO A 62 30.09 0.29 15.34
C PRO A 62 28.64 0.56 14.88
N VAL A 63 27.72 0.67 15.84
CA VAL A 63 26.32 1.00 15.57
C VAL A 63 26.25 2.41 14.96
N PRO A 64 25.72 2.57 13.74
CA PRO A 64 25.56 3.89 13.12
C PRO A 64 24.52 4.75 13.85
N THR A 65 24.57 6.07 13.66
CA THR A 65 23.53 7.00 14.15
C THR A 65 22.56 7.40 13.03
N PRO A 66 21.34 7.90 13.32
CA PRO A 66 20.46 8.46 12.31
C PRO A 66 21.13 9.50 11.41
N GLU A 67 21.99 10.36 11.97
CA GLU A 67 22.74 11.38 11.22
C GLU A 67 23.75 10.77 10.26
N SER A 68 24.39 9.66 10.64
CA SER A 68 25.32 8.95 9.76
C SER A 68 24.59 8.33 8.56
N LEU A 69 23.41 7.72 8.77
CA LEU A 69 22.56 7.22 7.68
C LEU A 69 22.08 8.37 6.78
N ALA A 70 21.66 9.49 7.36
CA ALA A 70 21.27 10.68 6.62
C ALA A 70 22.42 11.20 5.74
N ALA A 71 23.65 11.19 6.25
CA ALA A 71 24.84 11.55 5.48
C ALA A 71 25.13 10.59 4.33
N MET A 72 24.92 9.28 4.53
CA MET A 72 25.04 8.28 3.46
C MET A 72 24.00 8.50 2.35
N ILE A 73 22.74 8.77 2.72
CA ILE A 73 21.68 9.12 1.75
C ILE A 73 22.04 10.39 0.97
N ALA A 74 22.54 11.42 1.67
CA ALA A 74 22.94 12.68 1.05
C ALA A 74 24.14 12.53 0.09
N ALA A 75 25.00 11.53 0.31
CA ALA A 75 26.15 11.22 -0.52
C ALA A 75 25.80 10.42 -1.79
N LEU A 76 24.55 9.95 -1.94
CA LEU A 76 24.11 9.23 -3.14
C LEU A 76 24.31 10.09 -4.40
N PRO A 77 24.79 9.49 -5.50
CA PRO A 77 25.13 10.24 -6.71
C PRO A 77 23.92 11.03 -7.24
N PRO A 78 24.11 12.29 -7.68
CA PRO A 78 23.04 13.13 -8.23
C PRO A 78 22.75 12.73 -9.69
N GLY A 79 22.28 11.51 -9.91
CA GLY A 79 21.79 11.03 -11.20
C GLY A 79 20.26 11.08 -11.30
N PRO A 80 19.69 11.02 -12.51
CA PRO A 80 18.25 10.75 -12.67
C PRO A 80 17.93 9.38 -12.07
N ALA A 81 16.73 9.26 -11.50
CA ALA A 81 16.29 7.98 -10.98
C ALA A 81 15.83 7.07 -12.13
N GLU A 82 16.46 5.90 -12.26
CA GLU A 82 16.12 4.91 -13.28
C GLU A 82 14.74 4.29 -12.99
N ASP A 83 13.89 4.20 -14.01
CA ASP A 83 12.51 3.74 -13.86
C ASP A 83 12.41 2.30 -13.32
N ASP A 84 13.31 1.40 -13.72
CA ASP A 84 13.33 0.02 -13.21
C ASP A 84 13.67 -0.04 -11.72
N ALA A 85 14.60 0.81 -11.27
CA ALA A 85 14.95 0.92 -9.85
C ALA A 85 13.79 1.50 -9.02
N ILE A 86 13.07 2.49 -9.56
CA ILE A 86 11.86 3.05 -8.92
C ILE A 86 10.77 1.98 -8.83
N ARG A 87 10.51 1.23 -9.92
CA ARG A 87 9.51 0.15 -9.93
C ARG A 87 9.84 -0.95 -8.93
N ALA A 88 11.10 -1.36 -8.86
CA ALA A 88 11.55 -2.34 -7.88
C ALA A 88 11.40 -1.83 -6.44
N ALA A 89 11.76 -0.56 -6.18
CA ALA A 89 11.57 0.07 -4.87
C ALA A 89 10.08 0.20 -4.51
N PHE A 90 9.23 0.54 -5.48
CA PHE A 90 7.79 0.65 -5.28
C PHE A 90 7.17 -0.71 -4.94
N ARG A 91 7.52 -1.79 -5.67
CA ARG A 91 7.11 -3.14 -5.32
C ARG A 91 7.48 -3.51 -3.88
N ARG A 92 8.74 -3.27 -3.48
CA ARG A 92 9.17 -3.51 -2.09
C ARG A 92 8.37 -2.71 -1.06
N SER A 93 8.01 -1.46 -1.40
CA SER A 93 7.13 -0.65 -0.55
C SER A 93 5.71 -1.22 -0.41
N VAL A 94 5.18 -1.85 -1.45
CA VAL A 94 3.84 -2.49 -1.43
C VAL A 94 3.89 -3.85 -0.72
N ASP A 95 4.94 -4.64 -0.92
CA ASP A 95 5.14 -5.94 -0.27
C ASP A 95 5.11 -5.85 1.25
N VAL A 96 5.55 -4.71 1.81
CA VAL A 96 5.61 -4.47 3.26
C VAL A 96 4.50 -3.53 3.77
N ALA A 97 3.42 -3.35 3.00
CA ALA A 97 2.28 -2.50 3.35
C ALA A 97 1.31 -3.15 4.35
N TYR A 98 1.86 -3.71 5.43
CA TYR A 98 1.06 -4.45 6.41
C TYR A 98 0.26 -3.48 7.29
N SER A 99 -1.06 -3.54 7.18
CA SER A 99 -1.98 -2.71 8.00
C SER A 99 -2.51 -3.41 9.25
N TRP A 100 -1.96 -4.60 9.57
CA TRP A 100 -2.37 -5.47 10.67
C TRP A 100 -1.28 -5.76 11.71
N GLN A 101 -0.11 -5.14 11.55
CA GLN A 101 1.01 -5.23 12.48
C GLN A 101 1.74 -3.88 12.57
N GLU A 102 2.68 -3.81 13.50
CA GLU A 102 3.54 -2.65 13.71
C GLU A 102 4.40 -2.34 12.46
N PRO A 103 4.74 -1.06 12.22
CA PRO A 103 5.68 -0.70 11.17
C PRO A 103 7.02 -1.42 11.36
N ASP A 104 7.58 -1.94 10.27
CA ASP A 104 8.89 -2.59 10.33
C ASP A 104 10.01 -1.56 10.58
N ALA A 105 11.23 -2.05 10.80
CA ALA A 105 12.39 -1.21 11.05
C ALA A 105 12.67 -0.18 9.94
N GLY A 106 12.46 -0.53 8.67
CA GLY A 106 12.64 0.38 7.55
C GLY A 106 11.64 1.53 7.57
N ASP A 107 10.38 1.25 7.89
CA ASP A 107 9.34 2.26 8.03
C ASP A 107 9.57 3.18 9.23
N VAL A 108 10.05 2.63 10.35
CA VAL A 108 10.43 3.39 11.55
C VAL A 108 11.62 4.30 11.26
N LEU A 109 12.69 3.79 10.65
CA LEU A 109 13.87 4.56 10.29
C LEU A 109 13.54 5.66 9.29
N ALA A 110 12.82 5.34 8.21
CA ALA A 110 12.46 6.34 7.20
C ALA A 110 11.56 7.46 7.77
N ALA A 111 10.85 7.23 8.88
CA ALA A 111 10.05 8.22 9.56
C ALA A 111 10.86 9.18 10.47
N LEU A 112 12.13 8.87 10.78
CA LEU A 112 12.99 9.75 11.58
C LEU A 112 13.18 11.11 10.89
N PRO A 113 13.15 12.24 11.62
CA PRO A 113 13.25 13.57 11.02
C PRO A 113 14.50 13.78 10.15
N GLU A 114 15.64 13.28 10.60
CA GLU A 114 16.94 13.39 9.93
C GLU A 114 16.92 12.62 8.60
N LEU A 115 16.39 11.40 8.60
CA LEU A 115 16.29 10.56 7.41
C LEU A 115 15.25 11.10 6.45
N ARG A 116 14.09 11.56 6.94
CA ARG A 116 13.08 12.19 6.09
C ARG A 116 13.62 13.44 5.37
N ALA A 117 14.41 14.26 6.07
CA ALA A 117 15.08 15.40 5.46
C ALA A 117 16.09 14.96 4.38
N ALA A 118 16.88 13.92 4.65
CA ALA A 118 17.84 13.37 3.70
C ALA A 118 17.18 12.68 2.49
N LEU A 119 15.98 12.13 2.65
CA LEU A 119 15.21 11.50 1.57
C LEU A 119 14.52 12.51 0.64
N LEU A 120 14.46 13.80 1.01
CA LEU A 120 13.78 14.82 0.22
C LEU A 120 14.35 14.96 -1.21
N PRO A 121 15.67 15.03 -1.44
CA PRO A 121 16.23 15.03 -2.79
C PRO A 121 16.00 13.71 -3.55
N VAL A 122 15.90 12.57 -2.84
CA VAL A 122 15.53 11.29 -3.46
C VAL A 122 14.08 11.35 -3.96
N ALA A 123 13.16 11.83 -3.13
CA ALA A 123 11.75 12.01 -3.49
C ALA A 123 11.58 12.95 -4.68
N GLU A 124 12.34 14.04 -4.75
CA GLU A 124 12.34 14.95 -5.91
C GLU A 124 12.78 14.25 -7.20
N ARG A 125 13.83 13.41 -7.15
CA ARG A 125 14.28 12.62 -8.31
C ARG A 125 13.25 11.57 -8.74
N VAL A 126 12.64 10.88 -7.79
CA VAL A 126 11.58 9.90 -8.06
C VAL A 126 10.40 10.58 -8.76
N LEU A 127 9.93 11.72 -8.23
CA LEU A 127 8.80 12.44 -8.82
C LEU A 127 9.10 13.08 -10.17
N ALA A 128 10.38 13.32 -10.47
CA ALA A 128 10.82 13.81 -11.78
C ALA A 128 10.96 12.70 -12.83
N SER A 129 10.80 11.42 -12.46
CA SER A 129 10.96 10.30 -13.39
C SER A 129 9.75 10.14 -14.32
N PRO A 130 9.93 9.54 -15.51
CA PRO A 130 8.81 9.21 -16.38
C PRO A 130 7.78 8.29 -15.72
N ALA A 131 8.20 7.34 -14.87
CA ALA A 131 7.28 6.49 -14.12
C ALA A 131 6.32 7.27 -13.23
N ALA A 132 6.75 8.39 -12.63
CA ALA A 132 5.92 9.21 -11.75
C ALA A 132 4.94 10.13 -12.49
N ALA A 133 5.12 10.35 -13.79
CA ALA A 133 4.31 11.27 -14.59
C ALA A 133 2.81 10.93 -14.59
N THR A 134 2.46 9.65 -14.37
CA THR A 134 1.06 9.17 -14.34
C THR A 134 0.52 8.95 -12.93
N TRP A 135 1.28 9.24 -11.87
CA TRP A 135 0.88 8.87 -10.51
C TRP A 135 -0.34 9.62 -9.98
N THR A 136 -0.69 10.74 -10.60
CA THR A 136 -1.90 11.53 -10.31
C THR A 136 -2.97 11.37 -11.38
N SER A 137 -2.75 10.51 -12.38
CA SER A 137 -3.71 10.33 -13.47
C SER A 137 -5.01 9.75 -12.93
N PRO A 138 -6.17 10.20 -13.46
CA PRO A 138 -7.44 9.58 -13.17
C PRO A 138 -7.50 8.17 -13.78
N ALA A 139 -8.43 7.34 -13.30
CA ALA A 139 -8.65 6.02 -13.87
C ALA A 139 -8.96 6.13 -15.37
N PRO A 140 -8.20 5.46 -16.25
CA PRO A 140 -8.56 5.37 -17.65
C PRO A 140 -9.78 4.47 -17.83
N ARG A 141 -10.45 4.61 -18.97
CA ARG A 141 -11.59 3.77 -19.32
C ARG A 141 -11.19 2.31 -19.55
N GLU A 142 -10.06 2.09 -20.22
CA GLU A 142 -9.51 0.75 -20.45
C GLU A 142 -8.59 0.38 -19.29
N GLN A 143 -8.91 -0.71 -18.62
CA GLN A 143 -8.20 -1.22 -17.45
C GLN A 143 -8.11 -2.74 -17.53
N TRP A 144 -7.49 -3.36 -16.53
CA TRP A 144 -7.34 -4.81 -16.44
C TRP A 144 -7.77 -5.31 -15.07
N ALA A 145 -8.52 -6.40 -15.05
CA ALA A 145 -8.80 -7.20 -13.86
C ALA A 145 -7.85 -8.41 -13.79
N VAL A 146 -7.67 -8.95 -12.59
CA VAL A 146 -6.88 -10.17 -12.37
C VAL A 146 -7.68 -11.23 -11.62
N ASP A 147 -7.62 -12.46 -12.12
CA ASP A 147 -7.90 -13.65 -11.33
C ASP A 147 -6.58 -14.37 -11.05
N TRP A 148 -6.27 -14.61 -9.78
CA TRP A 148 -5.05 -15.30 -9.35
C TRP A 148 -5.13 -16.83 -9.52
N ARG A 149 -5.65 -17.25 -10.67
CA ARG A 149 -5.79 -18.63 -11.11
C ARG A 149 -5.57 -18.68 -12.62
N ALA A 150 -4.99 -19.77 -13.10
CA ALA A 150 -4.89 -20.07 -14.53
C ALA A 150 -6.23 -20.59 -15.09
N ASP A 151 -7.33 -19.84 -14.88
CA ASP A 151 -8.67 -20.20 -15.36
C ASP A 151 -9.26 -19.06 -16.21
N THR A 152 -9.28 -19.27 -17.53
CA THR A 152 -9.83 -18.31 -18.48
C THR A 152 -11.34 -18.41 -18.64
N ALA A 153 -12.01 -19.42 -18.08
CA ALA A 153 -13.44 -19.60 -18.20
C ALA A 153 -14.24 -18.81 -17.13
N ARG A 154 -13.58 -18.39 -16.05
CA ARG A 154 -14.26 -17.74 -14.93
C ARG A 154 -14.79 -16.35 -15.31
N ALA A 155 -16.06 -16.09 -15.03
CA ALA A 155 -16.64 -14.76 -15.24
C ALA A 155 -16.03 -13.73 -14.27
N LEU A 156 -16.01 -12.46 -14.70
CA LEU A 156 -15.76 -11.34 -13.81
C LEU A 156 -16.80 -11.33 -12.68
N PRO A 157 -16.45 -10.86 -11.46
CA PRO A 157 -17.43 -10.60 -10.42
C PRO A 157 -18.57 -9.71 -10.94
N THR A 158 -19.81 -10.11 -10.68
CA THR A 158 -21.03 -9.36 -11.00
C THR A 158 -21.91 -9.28 -9.75
N ALA A 159 -23.07 -8.61 -9.87
CA ALA A 159 -24.01 -8.40 -8.78
C ALA A 159 -23.41 -7.56 -7.66
N ALA A 160 -22.75 -6.45 -8.03
CA ALA A 160 -22.09 -5.54 -7.10
C ALA A 160 -23.01 -5.09 -5.95
N ALA A 161 -24.30 -4.84 -6.23
CA ALA A 161 -25.28 -4.47 -5.21
C ALA A 161 -25.44 -5.55 -4.11
N ALA A 162 -25.57 -6.84 -4.51
CA ALA A 162 -25.70 -7.93 -3.56
C ALA A 162 -24.41 -8.13 -2.72
N LEU A 163 -23.24 -7.99 -3.36
CA LEU A 163 -21.94 -8.06 -2.68
C LEU A 163 -21.76 -6.92 -1.67
N LEU A 164 -22.26 -5.72 -1.99
CA LEU A 164 -22.27 -4.57 -1.08
C LEU A 164 -23.22 -4.78 0.10
N ASP A 165 -24.41 -5.35 -0.12
CA ASP A 165 -25.35 -5.71 0.95
C ASP A 165 -24.74 -6.74 1.91
N GLU A 166 -24.10 -7.79 1.37
CA GLU A 166 -23.37 -8.79 2.15
C GLU A 166 -22.22 -8.15 2.95
N TRP A 167 -21.41 -7.30 2.32
CA TRP A 167 -20.34 -6.58 2.99
C TRP A 167 -20.85 -5.70 4.13
N ALA A 168 -21.91 -4.92 3.88
CA ALA A 168 -22.48 -4.02 4.87
C ALA A 168 -23.06 -4.79 6.07
N ALA A 169 -23.75 -5.91 5.82
CA ALA A 169 -24.26 -6.79 6.86
C ALA A 169 -23.13 -7.45 7.67
N ALA A 170 -22.11 -7.99 7.00
CA ALA A 170 -20.96 -8.62 7.65
C ALA A 170 -20.17 -7.62 8.50
N ARG A 171 -19.93 -6.40 7.99
CA ARG A 171 -19.25 -5.31 8.72
C ARG A 171 -20.00 -4.94 10.00
N ARG A 172 -21.32 -4.72 9.92
CA ARG A 172 -22.14 -4.39 11.12
C ARG A 172 -22.09 -5.52 12.15
N ALA A 173 -22.26 -6.76 11.71
CA ALA A 173 -22.20 -7.92 12.60
C ALA A 173 -20.81 -8.11 13.24
N ASP A 174 -19.73 -7.84 12.48
CA ASP A 174 -18.36 -7.88 13.00
C ASP A 174 -18.12 -6.76 14.02
N GLU A 175 -18.56 -5.53 13.74
CA GLU A 175 -18.45 -4.41 14.67
C GLU A 175 -19.18 -4.68 15.99
N GLU A 176 -20.44 -5.11 15.93
CA GLU A 176 -21.24 -5.44 17.12
C GLU A 176 -20.63 -6.58 17.95
N ARG A 177 -20.16 -7.65 17.28
CA ARG A 177 -19.47 -8.77 17.94
C ARG A 177 -18.16 -8.32 18.58
N SER A 178 -17.40 -7.49 17.88
CA SER A 178 -16.12 -6.95 18.35
C SER A 178 -16.29 -6.04 19.57
N ALA A 179 -17.36 -5.27 19.62
CA ALA A 179 -17.68 -4.42 20.75
C ALA A 179 -18.05 -5.23 22.00
N ARG A 180 -18.71 -6.39 21.83
CA ARG A 180 -19.08 -7.28 22.94
C ARG A 180 -17.93 -8.15 23.44
N ASP A 181 -17.16 -8.73 22.51
CA ASP A 181 -16.32 -9.89 22.84
C ASP A 181 -14.83 -9.56 22.96
N ARG A 182 -14.37 -8.42 22.43
CA ARG A 182 -12.93 -8.09 22.36
C ARG A 182 -12.54 -7.02 23.39
N PRO A 183 -11.29 -7.03 23.92
CA PRO A 183 -10.83 -6.06 24.92
C PRO A 183 -10.87 -4.60 24.42
N ALA A 184 -11.36 -3.67 25.22
CA ALA A 184 -11.45 -2.26 24.80
C ALA A 184 -10.08 -1.58 24.61
N ASP A 185 -9.04 -2.04 25.31
CA ASP A 185 -7.68 -1.52 25.16
C ASP A 185 -7.14 -1.87 23.75
N PRO A 186 -6.84 -0.88 22.89
CA PRO A 186 -6.34 -1.13 21.55
C PRO A 186 -4.97 -1.84 21.54
N ARG A 187 -4.22 -1.83 22.67
CA ARG A 187 -2.93 -2.52 22.82
C ARG A 187 -3.06 -4.02 23.02
N ALA A 188 -4.27 -4.53 23.26
CA ALA A 188 -4.47 -5.96 23.46
C ALA A 188 -4.01 -6.75 22.22
N SER A 189 -3.37 -7.90 22.44
CA SER A 189 -2.94 -8.78 21.35
C SER A 189 -4.14 -9.49 20.73
N PHE A 190 -4.85 -8.77 19.87
CA PHE A 190 -6.00 -9.24 19.13
C PHE A 190 -5.86 -8.79 17.68
N SER A 191 -6.25 -9.64 16.73
CA SER A 191 -6.24 -9.32 15.31
C SER A 191 -7.53 -9.82 14.65
N GLY A 192 -7.85 -9.30 13.47
CA GLY A 192 -9.03 -9.73 12.73
C GLY A 192 -9.16 -9.05 11.38
N SER A 193 -10.31 -8.42 11.15
CA SER A 193 -10.56 -7.71 9.90
C SER A 193 -9.91 -6.32 9.94
N TRP A 194 -9.02 -6.04 9.00
CA TRP A 194 -8.29 -4.77 8.91
C TRP A 194 -8.55 -4.01 7.59
N TRP A 195 -9.22 -4.64 6.62
CA TRP A 195 -9.52 -4.03 5.32
C TRP A 195 -10.48 -2.84 5.41
N SER A 196 -10.22 -1.83 4.57
CA SER A 196 -11.07 -0.65 4.41
C SER A 196 -12.05 -0.73 3.23
N LEU A 197 -12.00 -1.80 2.43
CA LEU A 197 -12.80 -2.00 1.22
C LEU A 197 -13.34 -3.43 1.06
N PRO A 198 -14.46 -3.63 0.33
CA PRO A 198 -15.02 -4.94 0.02
C PRO A 198 -14.17 -5.72 -1.00
N LEU A 199 -13.50 -6.77 -0.54
CA LEU A 199 -12.54 -7.54 -1.35
C LEU A 199 -13.15 -8.37 -2.48
N ARG A 200 -14.46 -8.61 -2.45
CA ARG A 200 -15.17 -9.46 -3.44
C ARG A 200 -15.67 -8.69 -4.66
N LEU A 201 -15.67 -7.36 -4.61
CA LEU A 201 -16.03 -6.55 -5.77
C LEU A 201 -14.94 -6.62 -6.83
N LEU A 202 -15.33 -6.32 -8.07
CA LEU A 202 -14.39 -6.20 -9.17
C LEU A 202 -13.42 -5.05 -8.89
N ARG A 203 -12.12 -5.36 -9.05
CA ARG A 203 -11.04 -4.39 -8.99
C ARG A 203 -10.27 -4.43 -10.29
N THR A 204 -9.88 -3.25 -10.78
CA THR A 204 -9.08 -3.10 -12.00
C THR A 204 -7.94 -2.12 -11.79
N GLN A 205 -6.88 -2.21 -12.60
CA GLN A 205 -5.76 -1.25 -12.63
C GLN A 205 -5.45 -0.83 -14.07
N SER A 206 -4.81 0.32 -14.26
CA SER A 206 -4.49 0.87 -15.59
C SER A 206 -3.29 0.23 -16.27
N ARG A 207 -2.56 -0.66 -15.58
CA ARG A 207 -1.36 -1.31 -16.11
C ARG A 207 -1.29 -2.76 -15.66
N ILE A 208 -1.01 -3.66 -16.60
CA ILE A 208 -0.86 -5.10 -16.31
C ILE A 208 0.33 -5.34 -15.39
N GLU A 209 1.45 -4.63 -15.59
CA GLU A 209 2.64 -4.84 -14.77
C GLU A 209 2.40 -4.48 -13.30
N ASP A 210 1.64 -3.40 -13.06
CA ASP A 210 1.31 -2.93 -11.73
C ASP A 210 0.24 -3.83 -11.08
N LEU A 211 -0.72 -4.32 -11.88
CA LEU A 211 -1.72 -5.31 -11.47
C LEU A 211 -1.10 -6.62 -10.98
N LEU A 212 -0.02 -7.06 -11.62
CA LEU A 212 0.68 -8.29 -11.28
C LEU A 212 1.77 -8.08 -10.21
N GLY A 213 2.37 -6.89 -10.17
CA GLY A 213 3.57 -6.59 -9.39
C GLY A 213 3.36 -5.77 -8.12
N LEU A 214 2.25 -5.03 -7.99
CA LEU A 214 1.97 -4.16 -6.84
C LEU A 214 0.79 -4.72 -6.03
N VAL A 215 1.00 -5.90 -5.46
CA VAL A 215 -0.01 -6.66 -4.72
C VAL A 215 0.41 -6.77 -3.27
N GLU A 216 -0.38 -6.20 -2.36
CA GLU A 216 -0.19 -6.40 -0.92
C GLU A 216 -0.37 -7.89 -0.58
N ASP A 217 0.49 -8.44 0.29
CA ASP A 217 0.43 -9.82 0.76
C ASP A 217 0.42 -10.90 -0.37
N ALA A 218 1.21 -10.71 -1.42
CA ALA A 218 1.20 -11.55 -2.63
C ALA A 218 1.69 -13.01 -2.47
N ALA A 219 1.95 -13.48 -1.25
CA ALA A 219 2.54 -14.80 -1.01
C ALA A 219 1.67 -15.92 -1.60
N GLY A 220 2.27 -16.79 -2.43
CA GLY A 220 1.61 -17.93 -3.07
C GLY A 220 0.82 -17.59 -4.35
N LEU A 221 0.90 -16.35 -4.86
CA LEU A 221 0.30 -15.94 -6.13
C LEU A 221 1.30 -16.12 -7.29
N ASP A 222 1.32 -17.33 -7.86
CA ASP A 222 2.28 -17.72 -8.91
C ASP A 222 1.67 -17.80 -10.33
N THR A 223 0.34 -17.74 -10.43
CA THR A 223 -0.37 -17.75 -11.72
C THR A 223 -1.52 -16.75 -11.73
N ALA A 224 -1.76 -16.13 -12.87
CA ALA A 224 -2.80 -15.14 -13.04
C ALA A 224 -3.45 -15.23 -14.43
N THR A 225 -4.74 -14.90 -14.49
CA THR A 225 -5.46 -14.57 -15.72
C THR A 225 -5.79 -13.09 -15.67
N VAL A 226 -5.22 -12.33 -16.61
CA VAL A 226 -5.45 -10.90 -16.80
C VAL A 226 -6.55 -10.72 -17.83
N ILE A 227 -7.58 -9.98 -17.45
CA ILE A 227 -8.82 -9.81 -18.23
C ILE A 227 -8.93 -8.33 -18.61
N PRO A 228 -8.97 -7.96 -19.90
CA PRO A 228 -9.18 -6.57 -20.30
C PRO A 228 -10.61 -6.14 -19.99
N VAL A 229 -10.76 -4.97 -19.38
CA VAL A 229 -12.03 -4.43 -18.92
C VAL A 229 -12.18 -3.00 -19.39
N THR A 230 -13.34 -2.68 -19.94
CA THR A 230 -13.76 -1.32 -20.24
C THR A 230 -14.72 -0.86 -19.15
N GLY A 231 -14.29 0.14 -18.39
CA GLY A 231 -15.09 0.84 -17.40
C GLY A 231 -16.09 1.82 -18.01
N ALA A 232 -17.16 2.11 -17.26
CA ALA A 232 -18.12 3.16 -17.60
C ALA A 232 -18.78 3.72 -16.34
N GLY A 233 -19.33 4.93 -16.42
CA GLY A 233 -20.01 5.59 -15.31
C GLY A 233 -19.14 6.63 -14.61
N ARG A 234 -19.56 7.02 -13.40
CA ARG A 234 -18.90 8.04 -12.58
C ARG A 234 -17.86 7.40 -11.66
N THR A 235 -16.61 7.79 -11.84
CA THR A 235 -15.50 7.38 -10.95
C THR A 235 -15.14 8.52 -10.00
N LEU A 236 -15.11 8.23 -8.70
CA LEU A 236 -14.55 9.13 -7.70
C LEU A 236 -13.05 8.90 -7.57
N GLU A 237 -12.27 9.97 -7.68
CA GLU A 237 -10.81 9.92 -7.59
C GLU A 237 -10.31 10.23 -6.16
N ILE A 238 -9.56 9.29 -5.58
CA ILE A 238 -8.88 9.44 -4.28
C ILE A 238 -7.40 9.68 -4.54
N GLY A 239 -7.01 10.96 -4.52
CA GLY A 239 -5.64 11.40 -4.78
C GLY A 239 -4.83 11.74 -3.52
N SER A 240 -5.47 11.76 -2.35
CA SER A 240 -4.84 12.16 -1.09
C SER A 240 -5.61 11.71 0.15
N ALA A 241 -4.97 11.82 1.31
CA ALA A 241 -5.60 11.55 2.61
C ALA A 241 -6.83 12.44 2.85
N GLU A 242 -6.81 13.68 2.36
CA GLU A 242 -7.93 14.62 2.48
C GLU A 242 -9.12 14.19 1.64
N SER A 243 -8.89 13.69 0.41
CA SER A 243 -9.97 13.14 -0.43
C SER A 243 -10.58 11.87 0.19
N TRP A 244 -9.76 11.01 0.80
CA TRP A 244 -10.24 9.85 1.56
C TRP A 244 -11.05 10.25 2.81
N ALA A 245 -10.55 11.21 3.57
CA ALA A 245 -11.24 11.74 4.74
C ALA A 245 -12.59 12.37 4.37
N ALA A 246 -12.65 13.09 3.24
CA ALA A 246 -13.89 13.65 2.71
C ALA A 246 -14.92 12.56 2.36
N LEU A 247 -14.47 11.48 1.71
CA LEU A 247 -15.32 10.32 1.40
C LEU A 247 -15.86 9.67 2.70
N CYS A 248 -15.00 9.44 3.69
CA CYS A 248 -15.42 8.89 4.99
C CYS A 248 -16.43 9.81 5.71
N ARG A 249 -16.25 11.13 5.63
CA ARG A 249 -17.15 12.10 6.25
C ARG A 249 -18.51 12.17 5.56
N ALA A 250 -18.55 12.07 4.23
CA ALA A 250 -19.78 12.08 3.45
C ALA A 250 -20.59 10.78 3.63
N PHE A 251 -19.90 9.65 3.73
CA PHE A 251 -20.49 8.31 3.82
C PHE A 251 -19.92 7.54 5.01
N PRO A 252 -20.20 7.92 6.26
CA PRO A 252 -19.56 7.31 7.41
C PRO A 252 -20.10 5.91 7.70
N ALA A 253 -19.19 4.95 7.88
CA ALA A 253 -19.44 3.65 8.47
C ALA A 253 -18.43 3.38 9.59
N GLU A 254 -18.92 3.30 10.84
CA GLU A 254 -18.07 3.05 12.00
C GLU A 254 -17.58 1.59 12.04
N VAL A 255 -16.29 1.44 12.33
CA VAL A 255 -15.58 0.16 12.42
C VAL A 255 -14.61 0.14 13.60
N THR A 256 -14.89 0.96 14.62
CA THR A 256 -14.02 1.18 15.78
C THR A 256 -13.63 -0.12 16.45
N ALA A 257 -14.60 -0.89 16.93
CA ALA A 257 -14.34 -2.07 17.71
C ALA A 257 -13.67 -3.18 16.90
N SER A 258 -14.04 -3.29 15.63
CA SER A 258 -13.56 -4.34 14.75
C SER A 258 -12.13 -4.12 14.23
N ARG A 259 -11.70 -2.85 14.07
CA ARG A 259 -10.37 -2.49 13.51
C ARG A 259 -9.37 -1.98 14.55
N ARG A 260 -9.80 -1.56 15.73
CA ARG A 260 -8.97 -0.80 16.69
C ARG A 260 -7.58 -1.39 16.97
N HIS A 261 -7.44 -2.72 17.09
CA HIS A 261 -6.17 -3.32 17.47
C HIS A 261 -5.18 -3.29 16.32
N ASP A 262 -5.58 -3.80 15.15
CA ASP A 262 -4.74 -3.84 13.95
C ASP A 262 -4.38 -2.41 13.48
N TRP A 263 -5.35 -1.49 13.48
CA TRP A 263 -5.10 -0.10 13.10
C TRP A 263 -4.32 0.69 14.14
N TYR A 264 -4.45 0.37 15.44
CA TYR A 264 -3.56 0.90 16.47
C TYR A 264 -2.11 0.42 16.25
N ARG A 265 -1.88 -0.87 15.95
CA ARG A 265 -0.52 -1.39 15.72
C ARG A 265 0.20 -0.64 14.62
N VAL A 266 -0.45 -0.46 13.46
CA VAL A 266 0.20 0.17 12.31
C VAL A 266 0.32 1.69 12.45
N THR A 267 -0.60 2.36 13.17
CA THR A 267 -0.64 3.83 13.19
C THR A 267 -0.27 4.49 14.52
N GLY A 268 -0.29 3.74 15.62
CA GLY A 268 -0.28 4.27 17.00
C GLY A 268 -1.55 5.06 17.38
N GLY A 269 -2.55 5.13 16.50
CA GLY A 269 -3.76 5.91 16.69
C GLY A 269 -4.70 5.31 17.72
N GLU A 270 -5.23 6.17 18.59
CA GLU A 270 -6.32 5.82 19.50
C GLU A 270 -7.60 6.55 19.09
N GLY A 271 -8.76 5.96 19.40
CA GLY A 271 -10.06 6.59 19.17
C GLY A 271 -10.97 5.78 18.26
N ARG A 272 -11.89 6.48 17.59
CA ARG A 272 -12.92 5.88 16.75
C ARG A 272 -12.47 5.82 15.30
N TRP A 273 -12.93 4.79 14.60
CA TRP A 273 -12.48 4.47 13.27
C TRP A 273 -13.64 4.43 12.29
N LEU A 274 -13.47 5.08 11.15
CA LEU A 274 -14.42 5.09 10.05
C LEU A 274 -13.82 4.46 8.79
N ILE A 275 -14.70 3.87 7.99
CA ILE A 275 -14.49 3.64 6.55
C ILE A 275 -15.67 4.25 5.79
N PRO A 276 -15.58 4.39 4.45
CA PRO A 276 -16.73 4.70 3.63
C PRO A 276 -17.79 3.60 3.73
N ASP A 277 -19.06 4.00 3.87
CA ASP A 277 -20.20 3.11 3.66
C ASP A 277 -20.35 2.86 2.16
N TRP A 278 -19.68 1.83 1.66
CA TRP A 278 -19.62 1.48 0.24
C TRP A 278 -20.99 1.30 -0.41
N GLN A 279 -22.00 0.84 0.34
CA GLN A 279 -23.37 0.73 -0.18
C GLN A 279 -23.98 2.11 -0.45
N ARG A 280 -23.73 3.08 0.43
CA ARG A 280 -24.17 4.47 0.22
C ARG A 280 -23.34 5.17 -0.86
N VAL A 281 -22.03 4.91 -0.93
CA VAL A 281 -21.18 5.45 -2.00
C VAL A 281 -21.68 4.98 -3.37
N ALA A 282 -22.10 3.71 -3.49
CA ALA A 282 -22.63 3.14 -4.73
C ALA A 282 -23.93 3.81 -5.23
N ALA A 283 -24.65 4.55 -4.38
CA ALA A 283 -25.82 5.33 -4.81
C ALA A 283 -25.43 6.58 -5.62
N GLU A 284 -24.18 7.04 -5.48
CA GLU A 284 -23.67 8.26 -6.11
C GLU A 284 -22.51 8.03 -7.08
N TRP A 285 -21.80 6.91 -6.96
CA TRP A 285 -20.61 6.62 -7.75
C TRP A 285 -20.63 5.18 -8.24
N ASP A 286 -20.21 4.99 -9.49
CA ASP A 286 -20.08 3.66 -10.10
C ASP A 286 -18.74 3.00 -9.73
N ALA A 287 -17.74 3.82 -9.44
CA ALA A 287 -16.41 3.38 -9.04
C ALA A 287 -15.71 4.38 -8.11
N VAL A 288 -14.73 3.88 -7.37
CA VAL A 288 -13.76 4.70 -6.64
C VAL A 288 -12.36 4.25 -7.03
N HIS A 289 -11.51 5.17 -7.46
CA HIS A 289 -10.14 4.92 -7.87
C HIS A 289 -9.15 5.53 -6.89
N LEU A 290 -8.16 4.75 -6.48
CA LEU A 290 -7.05 5.22 -5.66
C LEU A 290 -5.84 5.46 -6.56
N THR A 291 -5.45 6.72 -6.75
CA THR A 291 -4.28 7.05 -7.57
C THR A 291 -3.00 6.52 -6.92
N VAL A 292 -1.94 6.34 -7.71
CA VAL A 292 -0.63 5.92 -7.19
C VAL A 292 -0.11 6.89 -6.12
N LEU A 293 -0.19 8.20 -6.35
CA LEU A 293 0.26 9.19 -5.38
C LEU A 293 -0.65 9.21 -4.14
N GLY A 294 -1.96 9.00 -4.32
CA GLY A 294 -2.91 8.84 -3.22
C GLY A 294 -2.52 7.68 -2.31
N TYR A 295 -2.22 6.52 -2.90
CA TYR A 295 -1.69 5.35 -2.17
C TYR A 295 -0.38 5.68 -1.45
N LEU A 296 0.64 6.16 -2.17
CA LEU A 296 1.98 6.40 -1.62
C LEU A 296 1.95 7.40 -0.45
N SER A 297 1.10 8.42 -0.53
CA SER A 297 0.99 9.48 0.48
C SER A 297 0.05 9.15 1.67
N SER A 298 -0.79 8.11 1.54
CA SER A 298 -1.95 7.92 2.44
C SER A 298 -2.17 6.50 2.96
N ALA A 299 -1.73 5.46 2.25
CA ALA A 299 -1.88 4.08 2.72
C ALA A 299 -1.08 3.83 4.00
N THR A 300 -1.59 2.96 4.88
CA THR A 300 -0.93 2.53 6.14
C THR A 300 -0.64 3.65 7.17
N ARG A 301 -1.23 4.86 7.03
CA ARG A 301 -1.15 5.92 8.06
C ARG A 301 -2.51 6.25 8.64
N LEU A 302 -2.46 6.89 9.82
CA LEU A 302 -3.62 7.57 10.38
C LEU A 302 -4.03 8.74 9.48
N ILE A 303 -5.30 8.71 9.07
CA ILE A 303 -5.96 9.79 8.34
C ILE A 303 -7.02 10.40 9.25
N PRO A 304 -6.83 11.62 9.77
CA PRO A 304 -7.85 12.30 10.55
C PRO A 304 -9.08 12.58 9.69
N VAL A 305 -10.28 12.26 10.19
CA VAL A 305 -11.55 12.56 9.50
C VAL A 305 -12.21 13.77 10.15
N ASP A 306 -12.38 13.78 11.46
CA ASP A 306 -12.96 14.87 12.27
C ASP A 306 -12.61 14.66 13.74
N ASP A 307 -13.23 15.44 14.64
CA ASP A 307 -12.93 15.42 16.07
C ASP A 307 -13.26 14.04 16.69
N GLY A 308 -12.22 13.23 16.82
CA GLY A 308 -12.29 11.91 17.44
C GLY A 308 -12.62 10.76 16.48
N TYR A 309 -12.65 10.98 15.16
CA TYR A 309 -12.60 9.88 14.19
C TYR A 309 -11.38 9.98 13.26
N ALA A 310 -10.82 8.81 12.98
CA ALA A 310 -9.79 8.62 11.99
C ALA A 310 -10.14 7.46 11.05
N SER A 311 -9.33 7.28 10.01
CA SER A 311 -9.44 6.20 9.05
C SER A 311 -8.05 5.74 8.62
N VAL A 312 -8.00 4.58 7.97
CA VAL A 312 -6.81 4.01 7.33
C VAL A 312 -7.23 3.45 5.97
N ILE A 313 -6.43 3.72 4.94
CA ILE A 313 -6.52 3.00 3.67
C ILE A 313 -5.71 1.71 3.84
N ALA A 314 -6.39 0.57 3.84
CA ALA A 314 -5.84 -0.74 4.19
C ALA A 314 -6.35 -1.82 3.23
N GLY A 315 -5.43 -2.53 2.56
CA GLY A 315 -5.77 -3.60 1.62
C GLY A 315 -6.09 -3.16 0.21
N TRP A 316 -5.68 -1.95 -0.18
CA TRP A 316 -6.02 -1.31 -1.45
C TRP A 316 -4.76 -1.09 -2.27
N ALA A 317 -4.64 -1.77 -3.40
CA ALA A 317 -3.49 -1.62 -4.31
C ALA A 317 -3.43 -0.21 -4.94
N PRO A 318 -2.22 0.31 -5.23
CA PRO A 318 -2.07 1.56 -5.98
C PRO A 318 -2.68 1.47 -7.38
N ASP A 319 -3.20 2.58 -7.88
CA ASP A 319 -3.84 2.68 -9.21
C ASP A 319 -5.10 1.79 -9.36
N SER A 320 -5.65 1.31 -8.24
CA SER A 320 -6.74 0.34 -8.27
C SER A 320 -8.10 1.03 -8.20
N THR A 321 -8.94 0.73 -9.18
CA THR A 321 -10.36 1.10 -9.24
C THR A 321 -11.20 -0.01 -8.62
N LEU A 322 -11.98 0.33 -7.60
CA LEU A 322 -13.03 -0.50 -7.02
C LEU A 322 -14.36 -0.19 -7.70
N TRP A 323 -14.94 -1.17 -8.40
CA TRP A 323 -16.22 -1.02 -9.08
C TRP A 323 -17.39 -1.35 -8.14
N LEU A 324 -18.26 -0.37 -7.93
CA LEU A 324 -19.40 -0.43 -7.00
C LEU A 324 -20.71 -0.81 -7.70
N THR A 325 -20.74 -0.71 -9.03
CA THR A 325 -21.88 -1.09 -9.88
C THR A 325 -21.42 -1.99 -11.03
N ASP A 326 -22.35 -2.69 -11.66
CA ASP A 326 -22.07 -3.61 -12.78
C ASP A 326 -21.96 -2.86 -14.14
N THR A 327 -21.32 -1.68 -14.15
CA THR A 327 -21.13 -0.86 -15.37
C THR A 327 -19.91 -1.27 -16.20
N THR A 328 -19.02 -2.09 -15.65
CA THR A 328 -17.87 -2.65 -16.35
C THR A 328 -18.24 -3.74 -17.33
N ARG A 329 -17.51 -3.82 -18.44
CA ARG A 329 -17.62 -4.93 -19.39
C ARG A 329 -16.23 -5.47 -19.70
N GLU A 330 -16.15 -6.78 -19.88
CA GLU A 330 -14.97 -7.36 -20.51
C GLU A 330 -14.84 -6.81 -21.94
N SER A 331 -13.64 -6.37 -22.29
CA SER A 331 -13.33 -5.83 -23.62
C SER A 331 -13.11 -6.97 -24.62
N ASP A 332 -13.20 -6.67 -25.92
CA ASP A 332 -13.01 -7.65 -27.00
C ASP A 332 -11.56 -8.20 -27.14
N GLY A 333 -10.63 -7.73 -26.30
CA GLY A 333 -9.24 -8.19 -26.27
C GLY A 333 -9.09 -9.57 -25.63
N PRO A 334 -8.03 -10.34 -25.96
CA PRO A 334 -7.82 -11.65 -25.37
C PRO A 334 -7.48 -11.53 -23.88
N ARG A 335 -8.08 -12.41 -23.08
CA ARG A 335 -7.56 -12.74 -21.74
C ARG A 335 -6.13 -13.28 -21.87
N GLN A 336 -5.28 -12.93 -20.92
CA GLN A 336 -3.86 -13.30 -20.94
C GLN A 336 -3.54 -14.15 -19.72
N GLN A 337 -2.86 -15.28 -19.92
CA GLN A 337 -2.34 -16.08 -18.82
C GLN A 337 -0.91 -15.66 -18.50
N TRP A 338 -0.63 -15.54 -17.21
CA TRP A 338 0.66 -15.12 -16.68
C TRP A 338 1.12 -16.11 -15.62
N ARG A 339 2.43 -16.35 -15.59
CA ARG A 339 3.10 -17.13 -14.55
C ARG A 339 4.25 -16.33 -13.98
N ARG A 340 4.43 -16.40 -12.66
CA ARG A 340 5.56 -15.80 -11.98
C ARG A 340 6.83 -16.59 -12.29
N SER A 341 7.87 -15.90 -12.75
CA SER A 341 9.20 -16.43 -13.05
C SER A 341 10.20 -15.77 -12.10
N GLY A 342 10.57 -16.47 -11.03
CA GLY A 342 11.35 -15.90 -9.94
C GLY A 342 10.52 -15.01 -9.00
N ARG A 343 11.18 -14.18 -8.18
CA ARG A 343 10.48 -13.37 -7.16
C ARG A 343 9.63 -12.25 -7.77
N ASP A 344 10.16 -11.65 -8.84
CA ASP A 344 9.83 -10.28 -9.24
C ASP A 344 9.39 -10.15 -10.69
N HIS A 345 9.40 -11.25 -11.45
CA HIS A 345 9.08 -11.23 -12.87
C HIS A 345 7.85 -12.07 -13.17
N TRP A 346 7.08 -11.60 -14.15
CA TRP A 346 5.91 -12.27 -14.68
C TRP A 346 6.11 -12.48 -16.17
N GLU A 347 5.82 -13.69 -16.62
CA GLU A 347 5.92 -14.08 -18.02
C GLU A 347 4.52 -14.43 -18.53
N ARG A 348 4.18 -13.90 -19.70
CA ARG A 348 2.94 -14.26 -20.37
C ARG A 348 3.08 -15.64 -20.98
N THR A 349 2.18 -16.55 -20.59
CA THR A 349 2.19 -17.96 -21.03
C THR A 349 1.07 -18.30 -22.01
N GLY A 350 0.10 -17.41 -22.20
CA GLY A 350 -1.08 -17.60 -23.08
C GLY A 350 -1.79 -16.30 -23.39
#